data_AF-A0A7C3FU15-F1
#
_entry.id   AF-A0A7C3FU15-F1
#
_cell.length_a   1.000
_cell.length_b   1.000
_cell.length_c   1.000
_cell.angle_alpha   90.00
_cell.angle_beta   90.00
_cell.angle_gamma   90.00
#
_symmetry.space_group_name_H-M   'P 1'
#
loop_
_entity.id
_entity.type
_entity.pdbx_description
1 polymer ?
#
loop_
_entity_poly.entity_id
_entity_poly.type
_entity_poly.pdbx_seq_one_letter_code
_entity_poly.pdbx_strand_id
1 'polypeptide(L)'
;MNKGIKRSVLVIVSGLLLIGIVVLLSAYFLVVRNLPAQIYTKGQQEYLDYNYSRSISQSPITANMWAVEELDQTGKLSEPVLLPIRESHVRATLAARYEEQESVSVTAYDLEFHGEYRLVYAGPLTTTTVELFFPFPSNLETLHEVRFLVDDVEPAGVSYTRDGVWWNTTLEAGKDLPISISYQADGANSFTYALSRDQRSDVDVTFTVLGLTESEVPQWSLPSTATELLEKGEVFTWDYDNLIVNRDIRLVLPSRLSFAQRVAKLQDDFLNLAMLAPFLVGMALASLAALCHLSDVRLQLPSYLLTGLGLALFYPLLTFLSGLMDVILAAMLAWLLVSALVVLFLQRATGRRQVGGGMAWLLLIFLGCFSLGTLTPWRGLLMTVGGLLFVGGFMQLYARRPPVLEPVPAPEPLIVVPEPAPEPEPEPEPVGYHCPRCGCSLADDHHFCPNCGYETENFSPCLHCGYKQFVPAGLETGHCLRCGQPFA
;
A
#
# COMPACT_ATOMS: atom_id res chain seq x y z
N MET A 1 10.59 13.68 -54.90
CA MET A 1 11.12 12.88 -53.78
C MET A 1 10.41 11.53 -53.73
N ASN A 2 11.14 10.43 -53.87
CA ASN A 2 10.61 9.10 -54.17
C ASN A 2 9.75 8.53 -53.02
N LYS A 3 8.59 7.92 -53.33
CA LYS A 3 7.63 7.40 -52.33
C LYS A 3 8.27 6.36 -51.39
N GLY A 4 9.27 5.63 -51.90
CA GLY A 4 10.09 4.70 -51.11
C GLY A 4 10.91 5.37 -50.01
N ILE A 5 11.57 6.51 -50.31
CA ILE A 5 12.43 7.21 -49.35
C ILE A 5 11.60 7.72 -48.16
N LYS A 6 10.40 8.26 -48.40
CA LYS A 6 9.50 8.73 -47.33
C LYS A 6 9.08 7.60 -46.38
N ARG A 7 8.81 6.40 -46.91
CA ARG A 7 8.40 5.24 -46.10
C ARG A 7 9.57 4.74 -45.23
N SER A 8 10.78 4.67 -45.79
CA SER A 8 11.97 4.26 -45.03
C SER A 8 12.30 5.23 -43.90
N VAL A 9 12.27 6.55 -44.17
CA VAL A 9 12.51 7.57 -43.13
C VAL A 9 11.48 7.47 -42.01
N LEU A 10 10.19 7.28 -42.34
CA LEU A 10 9.14 7.15 -41.33
C LEU A 10 9.33 5.95 -40.41
N VAL A 11 9.73 4.80 -40.97
CA VAL A 11 10.00 3.56 -40.21
C VAL A 11 11.19 3.76 -39.27
N ILE A 12 12.27 4.37 -39.76
CA ILE A 12 13.47 4.65 -38.96
C ILE A 12 13.14 5.59 -37.79
N VAL A 13 12.43 6.70 -38.05
CA VAL A 13 12.05 7.66 -37.00
C VAL A 13 11.15 7.00 -35.95
N SER A 14 10.17 6.19 -36.38
CA SER A 14 9.28 5.48 -35.45
C SER A 14 10.05 4.47 -34.60
N GLY A 15 11.00 3.74 -35.19
CA GLY A 15 11.88 2.82 -34.47
C GLY A 15 12.72 3.54 -33.40
N LEU A 16 13.33 4.67 -33.74
CA LEU A 16 14.12 5.47 -32.81
C LEU A 16 13.28 6.03 -31.65
N LEU A 17 12.07 6.52 -31.92
CA LEU A 17 11.18 7.03 -30.87
C LEU A 17 10.73 5.92 -29.93
N LEU A 18 10.39 4.74 -30.45
CA LEU A 18 10.01 3.58 -29.64
C LEU A 18 11.18 3.14 -28.73
N ILE A 19 12.39 3.04 -29.28
CA ILE A 19 13.61 2.76 -28.52
C ILE A 19 13.80 3.83 -27.43
N GLY A 20 13.59 5.11 -27.76
CA GLY A 20 13.68 6.21 -26.81
C GLY A 20 12.75 6.06 -25.60
N ILE A 21 11.49 5.67 -25.81
CA ILE A 21 10.53 5.41 -24.72
C ILE A 21 11.01 4.25 -23.85
N VAL A 22 11.42 3.13 -24.47
CA VAL A 22 11.87 1.93 -23.75
C VAL A 22 13.13 2.22 -22.94
N VAL A 23 14.10 2.91 -23.52
CA VAL A 23 15.34 3.31 -22.84
C VAL A 23 15.04 4.26 -21.70
N LEU A 24 14.19 5.28 -21.90
CA LEU A 24 13.84 6.23 -20.85
C LEU A 24 13.16 5.55 -19.66
N LEU A 25 12.17 4.69 -19.90
CA LEU A 25 11.45 3.98 -18.84
C LEU A 25 12.35 2.94 -18.14
N SER A 26 13.19 2.24 -18.89
CA SER A 26 14.17 1.30 -18.32
C SER A 26 15.22 2.02 -17.48
N ALA A 27 15.71 3.16 -17.95
CA ALA A 27 16.65 4.00 -17.21
C ALA A 27 15.99 4.53 -15.93
N TYR A 28 14.75 5.02 -16.00
CA TYR A 28 13.98 5.43 -14.83
C TYR A 28 13.85 4.28 -13.81
N PHE A 29 13.46 3.08 -14.25
CA PHE A 29 13.38 1.92 -13.37
C PHE A 29 14.73 1.57 -12.71
N LEU A 30 15.83 1.60 -13.48
CA LEU A 30 17.17 1.32 -12.95
C LEU A 30 17.63 2.38 -11.94
N VAL A 31 17.36 3.66 -12.21
CA VAL A 31 17.65 4.75 -11.27
C VAL A 31 16.87 4.53 -9.98
N VAL A 32 15.56 4.32 -10.06
CA VAL A 32 14.71 4.14 -8.88
C VAL A 32 15.10 2.91 -8.07
N ARG A 33 15.38 1.79 -8.74
CA ARG A 33 15.82 0.55 -8.08
C ARG A 33 17.15 0.73 -7.32
N ASN A 34 18.05 1.55 -7.85
CA ASN A 34 19.38 1.78 -7.27
C ASN A 34 19.45 3.01 -6.37
N LEU A 35 18.34 3.72 -6.14
CA LEU A 35 18.28 4.92 -5.31
C LEU A 35 18.97 4.74 -3.95
N PRO A 36 18.74 3.68 -3.15
CA PRO A 36 19.36 3.55 -1.81
C PRO A 36 20.87 3.60 -1.81
N ALA A 37 21.47 2.94 -2.80
CA ALA A 37 22.92 2.84 -2.94
C ALA A 37 23.54 4.13 -3.52
N GLN A 38 22.73 4.99 -4.13
CA GLN A 38 23.18 6.23 -4.77
C GLN A 38 22.84 7.49 -3.99
N ILE A 39 21.80 7.44 -3.13
CA ILE A 39 21.34 8.58 -2.36
C ILE A 39 22.34 8.91 -1.24
N TYR A 40 22.84 7.88 -0.55
CA TYR A 40 23.68 8.08 0.63
C TYR A 40 25.13 7.68 0.39
N THR A 41 26.05 8.54 0.84
CA THR A 41 27.44 8.16 1.08
C THR A 41 27.48 7.14 2.24
N LYS A 42 28.56 6.36 2.33
CA LYS A 42 28.78 5.45 3.47
C LYS A 42 28.73 6.20 4.80
N GLY A 43 29.32 7.40 4.87
CA GLY A 43 29.32 8.24 6.07
C GLY A 43 27.92 8.72 6.46
N GLN A 44 27.08 9.09 5.49
CA GLN A 44 25.68 9.44 5.73
C GLN A 44 24.86 8.25 6.26
N GLN A 45 25.08 7.04 5.74
CA GLN A 45 24.43 5.83 6.25
C GLN A 45 24.86 5.53 7.68
N GLU A 46 26.16 5.55 7.95
CA GLU A 46 26.71 5.35 9.31
C GLU A 46 26.15 6.40 10.28
N TYR A 47 26.05 7.67 9.87
CA TYR A 47 25.47 8.74 10.69
C TYR A 47 23.97 8.53 10.97
N LEU A 48 23.19 8.09 9.97
CA LEU A 48 21.77 7.76 10.16
C LEU A 48 21.60 6.58 11.10
N ASP A 49 22.33 5.49 10.85
CA ASP A 49 22.27 4.27 11.65
C ASP A 49 22.67 4.53 13.11
N TYR A 50 23.70 5.36 13.32
CA TYR A 50 24.12 5.84 14.64
C TYR A 50 23.00 6.62 15.35
N ASN A 51 22.31 7.55 14.67
CA ASN A 51 21.24 8.31 15.32
C ASN A 51 19.95 7.49 15.48
N TYR A 52 19.67 6.52 14.60
CA TYR A 52 18.55 5.61 14.82
C TYR A 52 18.78 4.72 16.03
N SER A 53 20.02 4.26 16.26
CA SER A 53 20.36 3.45 17.43
C SER A 53 20.24 4.24 18.73
N ARG A 54 20.31 5.58 18.70
CA ARG A 54 20.11 6.49 19.85
C ARG A 54 18.65 6.78 20.23
N SER A 55 17.68 6.06 19.64
CA SER A 55 16.28 6.14 20.10
C SER A 55 16.14 5.50 21.49
N ILE A 56 15.89 6.30 22.52
CA ILE A 56 15.90 5.83 23.91
C ILE A 56 14.61 5.06 24.22
N SER A 57 14.76 3.90 24.85
CA SER A 57 13.67 3.11 25.42
C SER A 57 13.96 2.82 26.89
N GLN A 58 13.28 3.55 27.78
CA GLN A 58 13.42 3.41 29.22
C GLN A 58 12.39 2.41 29.76
N SER A 59 12.87 1.41 30.49
CA SER A 59 12.01 0.44 31.19
C SER A 59 11.67 0.93 32.61
N PRO A 60 10.57 0.48 33.22
CA PRO A 60 10.29 0.84 34.60
C PRO A 60 11.27 0.13 35.55
N ILE A 61 11.31 0.56 36.81
CA ILE A 61 12.04 -0.17 37.84
C ILE A 61 11.45 -1.58 37.98
N THR A 62 12.29 -2.55 38.33
CA THR A 62 11.87 -3.91 38.66
C THR A 62 12.22 -4.20 40.11
N ALA A 63 11.28 -4.79 40.84
CA ALA A 63 11.42 -5.11 42.25
C ALA A 63 11.23 -6.62 42.42
N ASN A 64 12.32 -7.34 42.67
CA ASN A 64 12.29 -8.78 42.90
C ASN A 64 12.28 -9.03 44.40
N MET A 65 11.27 -9.75 44.86
CA MET A 65 11.17 -10.18 46.24
C MET A 65 11.78 -11.57 46.40
N TRP A 66 12.69 -11.68 47.37
CA TRP A 66 13.24 -12.95 47.81
C TRP A 66 12.50 -13.35 49.08
N ALA A 67 11.70 -14.42 49.01
CA ALA A 67 11.05 -14.97 50.19
C ALA A 67 12.14 -15.48 51.15
N VAL A 68 12.41 -14.70 52.19
CA VAL A 68 13.23 -15.14 53.32
C VAL A 68 12.36 -16.13 54.09
N GLU A 69 12.79 -17.39 54.18
CA GLU A 69 12.11 -18.51 54.87
C GLU A 69 10.95 -19.18 54.12
N GLU A 70 11.31 -19.96 53.10
CA GLU A 70 11.23 -21.42 53.22
C GLU A 70 12.22 -21.95 52.18
N LEU A 71 13.37 -22.49 52.61
CA LEU A 71 14.02 -23.46 51.73
C LEU A 71 12.91 -24.48 51.46
N ASP A 72 12.54 -24.66 50.19
CA ASP A 72 11.74 -25.84 49.85
C ASP A 72 12.49 -27.04 50.46
N GLN A 73 11.79 -28.10 50.86
CA GLN A 73 12.38 -29.26 51.55
C GLN A 73 13.58 -29.90 50.79
N THR A 74 13.85 -29.49 49.55
CA THR A 74 14.99 -29.85 48.69
C THR A 74 16.19 -28.88 48.72
N GLY A 75 16.12 -27.77 49.45
CA GLY A 75 17.24 -26.83 49.63
C GLY A 75 17.47 -25.86 48.46
N LYS A 76 16.50 -25.70 47.56
CA LYS A 76 16.59 -24.80 46.40
C LYS A 76 16.09 -23.40 46.76
N LEU A 77 16.81 -22.37 46.30
CA LEU A 77 16.37 -20.97 46.40
C LEU A 77 15.05 -20.80 45.64
N SER A 78 14.06 -20.21 46.31
CA SER A 78 12.77 -19.86 45.74
C SER A 78 12.97 -18.92 44.54
N GLU A 79 12.18 -19.12 43.48
CA GLU A 79 12.20 -18.19 42.34
C GLU A 79 11.76 -16.79 42.80
N PRO A 80 12.42 -15.71 42.34
CA PRO A 80 12.07 -14.36 42.72
C PRO A 80 10.64 -14.02 42.26
N VAL A 81 9.85 -13.43 43.16
CA VAL A 81 8.50 -12.97 42.85
C VAL A 81 8.54 -11.47 42.56
N LEU A 82 8.02 -11.07 41.41
CA LEU A 82 7.94 -9.65 41.03
C LEU A 82 6.95 -8.92 41.95
N LEU A 83 7.44 -7.90 42.65
CA LEU A 83 6.63 -7.01 43.49
C LEU A 83 6.05 -5.90 42.60
N PRO A 84 4.71 -5.80 42.46
CA PRO A 84 4.10 -4.80 41.59
C PRO A 84 4.37 -3.37 42.09
N ILE A 85 4.61 -2.46 41.15
CA ILE A 85 4.71 -1.02 41.42
C ILE A 85 3.30 -0.45 41.31
N ARG A 86 2.85 0.24 42.36
CA ARG A 86 1.48 0.78 42.40
C ARG A 86 1.35 2.09 41.66
N GLU A 87 2.30 2.99 41.88
CA GLU A 87 2.28 4.36 41.36
C GLU A 87 3.61 4.65 40.66
N SER A 88 3.53 5.21 39.45
CA SER A 88 4.67 5.68 38.69
C SER A 88 4.43 7.13 38.27
N HIS A 89 5.22 8.06 38.81
CA HIS A 89 5.26 9.45 38.38
C HIS A 89 6.53 9.69 37.57
N VAL A 90 6.40 9.93 36.27
CA VAL A 90 7.55 10.07 35.36
C VAL A 90 7.51 11.41 34.65
N ARG A 91 8.63 12.12 34.69
CA ARG A 91 8.87 13.35 33.94
C ARG A 91 10.07 13.16 33.03
N ALA A 92 9.90 13.46 31.76
CA ALA A 92 10.99 13.48 30.79
C ALA A 92 11.00 14.81 30.05
N THR A 93 12.09 15.54 30.14
CA THR A 93 12.30 16.77 29.37
C THR A 93 13.27 16.48 28.23
N LEU A 94 12.85 16.76 27.00
CA LEU A 94 13.61 16.53 25.78
C LEU A 94 13.94 17.89 25.16
N ALA A 95 15.17 18.36 25.33
CA ALA A 95 15.68 19.56 24.68
C ALA A 95 16.06 19.24 23.23
N ALA A 96 15.08 19.27 22.32
CA ALA A 96 15.21 18.78 20.96
C ALA A 96 15.75 19.85 19.98
N ARG A 97 16.55 19.39 19.02
CA ARG A 97 17.15 20.21 17.96
C ARG A 97 17.35 19.39 16.69
N TYR A 98 17.36 20.09 15.55
CA TYR A 98 17.80 19.48 14.30
C TYR A 98 19.32 19.52 14.22
N GLU A 99 19.92 18.34 14.02
CA GLU A 99 21.33 18.22 13.65
C GLU A 99 21.41 17.86 12.17
N GLU A 100 22.36 18.47 11.47
CA GLU A 100 22.60 18.22 10.05
C GLU A 100 24.07 17.87 9.83
N GLN A 101 24.31 16.72 9.23
CA GLN A 101 25.64 16.28 8.85
C GLN A 101 25.61 15.78 7.40
N GLU A 102 26.52 16.30 6.58
CA GLU A 102 26.63 15.93 5.16
C GLU A 102 25.30 16.06 4.37
N SER A 103 24.42 17.03 4.65
CA SER A 103 23.09 17.17 4.00
C SER A 103 22.04 16.11 4.38
N VAL A 104 22.26 15.41 5.49
CA VAL A 104 21.29 14.53 6.14
C VAL A 104 20.95 15.12 7.49
N SER A 105 19.65 15.15 7.82
CA SER A 105 19.19 15.72 9.08
C SER A 105 18.55 14.68 9.98
N VAL A 106 18.82 14.79 11.26
CA VAL A 106 18.24 13.98 12.34
C VAL A 106 17.75 14.91 13.44
N THR A 107 16.84 14.40 14.26
CA THR A 107 16.33 15.15 15.41
C THR A 107 16.98 14.57 16.66
N ALA A 108 17.95 15.29 17.23
CA ALA A 108 18.63 14.91 18.46
C ALA A 108 18.00 15.65 19.65
N TYR A 109 18.16 15.12 20.86
CA TYR A 109 17.71 15.78 22.08
C TYR A 109 18.62 15.45 23.25
N ASP A 110 18.72 16.40 24.17
CA ASP A 110 19.28 16.14 25.49
C ASP A 110 18.09 15.79 26.42
N LEU A 111 18.16 14.62 27.04
CA LEU A 111 17.12 14.07 27.91
C LEU A 111 17.45 14.40 29.37
N GLU A 112 16.48 14.93 30.09
CA GLU A 112 16.45 14.93 31.55
C GLU A 112 15.30 14.02 32.00
N PHE A 113 15.64 12.86 32.55
CA PHE A 113 14.69 11.87 33.03
C PHE A 113 14.57 11.94 34.55
N HIS A 114 13.34 11.91 35.06
CA HIS A 114 13.02 11.81 36.47
C HIS A 114 11.85 10.85 36.67
N GLY A 115 12.05 9.79 37.45
CA GLY A 115 11.01 8.82 37.81
C GLY A 115 10.87 8.70 39.32
N GLU A 116 9.65 8.85 39.83
CA GLU A 116 9.29 8.56 41.21
C GLU A 116 8.38 7.34 41.24
N TYR A 117 8.71 6.39 42.11
CA TYR A 117 8.02 5.12 42.24
C TYR A 117 7.63 4.90 43.69
N ARG A 118 6.43 4.36 43.92
CA ARG A 118 6.02 3.90 45.25
C ARG A 118 5.95 2.38 45.31
N LEU A 119 6.78 1.82 46.18
CA LEU A 119 6.80 0.39 46.45
C LEU A 119 6.06 0.10 47.76
N VAL A 120 5.14 -0.86 47.72
CA VAL A 120 4.37 -1.29 48.90
C VAL A 120 4.35 -2.81 48.96
N TYR A 121 4.84 -3.37 50.06
CA TYR A 121 4.73 -4.81 50.31
C TYR A 121 3.45 -5.11 51.09
N ALA A 122 2.54 -5.86 50.47
CA ALA A 122 1.27 -6.29 51.08
C ALA A 122 1.23 -7.80 51.40
N GLY A 123 2.39 -8.44 51.54
CA GLY A 123 2.46 -9.88 51.81
C GLY A 123 2.25 -10.22 53.29
N PRO A 124 2.18 -11.53 53.61
CA PRO A 124 1.86 -12.01 54.95
C PRO A 124 3.02 -11.93 55.95
N LEU A 125 4.26 -11.77 55.47
CA LEU A 125 5.45 -11.69 56.34
C LEU A 125 5.60 -10.27 56.89
N THR A 126 6.20 -10.11 58.07
CA THR A 126 6.46 -8.79 58.66
C THR A 126 7.50 -8.00 57.88
N THR A 127 8.49 -8.69 57.31
CA THR A 127 9.61 -8.12 56.56
C THR A 127 9.98 -9.02 55.40
N THR A 128 10.41 -8.43 54.28
CA THR A 128 10.95 -9.17 53.13
C THR A 128 12.18 -8.47 52.56
N THR A 129 13.10 -9.24 52.00
CA THR A 129 14.21 -8.69 51.22
C THR A 129 13.73 -8.40 49.81
N VAL A 130 13.96 -7.17 49.35
CA VAL A 130 13.66 -6.73 47.99
C VAL A 130 14.97 -6.35 47.31
N GLU A 131 15.17 -6.91 46.13
CA GLU A 131 16.20 -6.51 45.18
C GLU A 131 15.56 -5.60 44.13
N LEU A 132 16.05 -4.37 44.07
CA LEU A 132 15.60 -3.36 43.14
C LEU A 132 16.62 -3.21 42.02
N PHE A 133 16.11 -3.24 40.79
CA PHE A 133 16.90 -3.01 39.60
C PHE A 133 16.19 -2.01 38.70
N PHE A 134 16.81 -0.84 38.50
CA PHE A 134 16.41 0.12 37.49
C PHE A 134 17.33 -0.03 36.26
N PRO A 135 16.85 -0.60 35.15
CA PRO A 135 17.65 -0.77 33.94
C PRO A 135 17.89 0.58 33.25
N PHE A 136 19.13 0.87 32.88
CA PHE A 136 19.39 1.94 31.92
C PHE A 136 19.13 1.45 30.50
N PRO A 137 18.76 2.34 29.56
CA PRO A 137 18.62 1.98 28.16
C PRO A 137 19.97 1.49 27.61
N SER A 138 19.98 0.31 26.98
CA SER A 138 21.21 -0.36 26.54
C SER A 138 21.97 0.36 25.43
N ASN A 139 21.34 1.34 24.80
CA ASN A 139 21.87 2.12 23.69
C ASN A 139 22.45 3.48 24.12
N LEU A 140 22.54 3.76 25.42
CA LEU A 140 23.19 4.97 25.92
C LEU A 140 24.71 4.83 25.88
N GLU A 141 25.38 5.77 25.22
CA GLU A 141 26.85 5.87 25.26
C GLU A 141 27.32 6.62 26.51
N THR A 142 26.53 7.61 26.93
CA THR A 142 26.81 8.50 28.05
C THR A 142 25.58 8.63 28.95
N LEU A 143 25.85 8.62 30.26
CA LEU A 143 24.89 8.87 31.32
C LEU A 143 25.51 9.91 32.24
N HIS A 144 24.77 10.98 32.51
CA HIS A 144 25.21 12.08 33.35
C HIS A 144 24.24 12.28 34.52
N GLU A 145 24.75 12.81 35.63
CA GLU A 145 23.95 13.20 36.80
C GLU A 145 22.99 12.11 37.31
N VAL A 146 23.43 10.84 37.24
CA VAL A 146 22.66 9.70 37.75
C VAL A 146 22.50 9.84 39.27
N ARG A 147 21.27 9.79 39.75
CA ARG A 147 20.94 9.78 41.18
C ARG A 147 19.88 8.73 41.46
N PHE A 148 20.06 7.98 42.54
CA PHE A 148 19.07 7.08 43.08
C PHE A 148 18.84 7.43 44.55
N LEU A 149 17.62 7.84 44.88
CA LEU A 149 17.24 8.33 46.20
C LEU A 149 16.11 7.47 46.76
N VAL A 150 16.18 7.19 48.05
CA VAL A 150 15.14 6.53 48.82
C VAL A 150 14.86 7.42 50.02
N ASP A 151 13.61 7.84 50.20
CA ASP A 151 13.26 8.87 51.18
C ASP A 151 14.13 10.15 51.04
N ASP A 152 14.33 10.62 49.80
CA ASP A 152 15.17 11.78 49.42
C ASP A 152 16.67 11.69 49.78
N VAL A 153 17.15 10.51 50.19
CA VAL A 153 18.56 10.29 50.56
C VAL A 153 19.12 9.13 49.74
N GLU A 154 20.37 9.26 49.27
CA GLU A 154 21.05 8.17 48.58
C GLU A 154 21.35 7.02 49.56
N PRO A 155 20.78 5.82 49.36
CA PRO A 155 20.92 4.74 50.33
C PRO A 155 22.31 4.11 50.26
N ALA A 156 22.78 3.60 51.40
CA ALA A 156 24.02 2.84 51.44
C ALA A 156 23.89 1.54 50.63
N GLY A 157 24.97 1.16 49.93
CA GLY A 157 25.03 -0.09 49.18
C GLY A 157 24.38 -0.06 47.80
N VAL A 158 23.98 1.12 47.30
CA VAL A 158 23.59 1.27 45.89
C VAL A 158 24.78 0.98 44.96
N SER A 159 24.52 0.23 43.89
CA SER A 159 25.52 -0.10 42.87
C SER A 159 25.08 0.46 41.53
N TYR A 160 25.89 1.36 40.97
CA TYR A 160 25.69 1.93 39.65
C TYR A 160 26.54 1.17 38.63
N THR A 161 25.89 0.65 37.60
CA THR A 161 26.56 0.03 36.45
C THR A 161 26.06 0.68 35.15
N ARG A 162 26.63 0.30 34.01
CA ARG A 162 26.09 0.73 32.71
C ARG A 162 24.74 0.09 32.39
N ASP A 163 24.46 -1.06 32.99
CA ASP A 163 23.21 -1.79 32.77
C ASP A 163 22.07 -1.22 33.63
N GLY A 164 22.38 -0.51 34.73
CA GLY A 164 21.37 0.07 35.60
C GLY A 164 21.85 0.37 37.02
N VAL A 165 20.87 0.62 37.89
CA VAL A 165 21.06 0.81 39.33
C VAL A 165 20.54 -0.42 40.07
N TRP A 166 21.38 -1.01 40.90
CA TRP A 166 21.05 -2.14 41.77
C TRP A 166 21.06 -1.72 43.23
N TRP A 167 20.04 -2.10 43.97
CA TRP A 167 19.98 -1.86 45.41
C TRP A 167 19.13 -2.91 46.12
N ASN A 168 19.61 -3.39 47.27
CA ASN A 168 18.93 -4.39 48.07
C ASN A 168 18.52 -3.79 49.42
N THR A 169 17.29 -4.05 49.83
CA THR A 169 16.76 -3.54 51.09
C THR A 169 15.82 -4.52 51.76
N THR A 170 15.54 -4.29 53.04
CA THR A 170 14.47 -5.00 53.77
C THR A 170 13.27 -4.08 53.87
N LEU A 171 12.12 -4.53 53.36
CA LEU A 171 10.86 -3.79 53.38
C LEU A 171 9.90 -4.39 54.40
N GLU A 172 9.34 -3.54 55.27
CA GLU A 172 8.29 -3.91 56.22
C GLU A 172 6.92 -3.97 55.53
N ALA A 173 6.06 -4.89 55.95
CA ALA A 173 4.70 -4.98 55.42
C ALA A 173 3.90 -3.71 55.70
N GLY A 174 3.24 -3.20 54.66
CA GLY A 174 2.43 -1.97 54.72
C GLY A 174 3.22 -0.67 54.78
N LYS A 175 4.55 -0.71 54.75
CA LYS A 175 5.38 0.49 54.65
C LYS A 175 5.54 0.90 53.18
N ASP A 176 5.23 2.16 52.91
CA ASP A 176 5.47 2.78 51.61
C ASP A 176 6.94 3.19 51.51
N LEU A 177 7.60 2.82 50.43
CA LEU A 177 8.98 3.21 50.15
C LEU A 177 9.01 4.08 48.88
N PRO A 178 9.13 5.41 49.01
CA PRO A 178 9.31 6.30 47.87
C PRO A 178 10.73 6.17 47.32
N ILE A 179 10.81 5.93 46.02
CA ILE A 179 12.06 5.79 45.29
C ILE A 179 12.07 6.86 44.20
N SER A 180 13.14 7.65 44.12
CA SER A 180 13.36 8.60 43.04
C SER A 180 14.62 8.23 42.28
N ILE A 181 14.54 8.27 40.95
CA ILE A 181 15.67 8.10 40.06
C ILE A 181 15.70 9.18 39.00
N SER A 182 16.86 9.77 38.80
CA SER A 182 17.08 10.75 37.75
C SER A 182 18.37 10.49 37.00
N TYR A 183 18.39 10.82 35.71
CA TYR A 183 19.61 10.83 34.91
C TYR A 183 19.45 11.76 33.70
N GLN A 184 20.59 12.14 33.12
CA GLN A 184 20.67 12.84 31.84
C GLN A 184 21.35 11.98 30.78
N ALA A 185 20.89 12.07 29.54
CA ALA A 185 21.42 11.31 28.41
C ALA A 185 21.16 12.01 27.08
N ASP A 186 21.89 11.64 26.03
CA ASP A 186 21.65 12.19 24.69
C ASP A 186 20.92 11.18 23.80
N GLY A 187 19.73 11.53 23.33
CA GLY A 187 18.89 10.69 22.48
C GLY A 187 18.67 11.26 21.08
N ALA A 188 18.00 10.48 20.23
CA ALA A 188 17.56 10.94 18.91
C ALA A 188 16.25 10.28 18.47
N ASN A 189 15.51 10.97 17.59
CA ASN A 189 14.30 10.58 16.87
C ASN A 189 13.06 10.27 17.72
N SER A 190 13.17 9.42 18.74
CA SER A 190 12.05 9.04 19.60
C SER A 190 12.48 8.75 21.03
N PHE A 191 11.52 8.86 21.94
CA PHE A 191 11.65 8.45 23.33
C PHE A 191 10.49 7.53 23.68
N THR A 192 10.80 6.41 24.35
CA THR A 192 9.81 5.43 24.79
C THR A 192 9.97 5.17 26.28
N TYR A 193 8.86 5.16 27.01
CA TYR A 193 8.79 4.69 28.38
C TYR A 193 7.90 3.45 28.43
N ALA A 194 8.49 2.32 28.79
CA ALA A 194 7.76 1.07 28.93
C ALA A 194 6.99 1.05 30.24
N LEU A 195 5.80 0.45 30.20
CA LEU A 195 4.95 0.29 31.37
C LEU A 195 4.93 -1.18 31.80
N SER A 196 4.73 -1.43 33.10
CA SER A 196 4.58 -2.79 33.62
C SER A 196 3.33 -3.45 33.01
N ARG A 197 3.53 -4.55 32.27
CA ARG A 197 2.45 -5.26 31.59
C ARG A 197 1.67 -6.13 32.55
N ASP A 198 0.38 -6.31 32.26
CA ASP A 198 -0.53 -7.20 32.98
C ASP A 198 -0.66 -6.91 34.49
N GLN A 199 -0.31 -5.70 34.91
CA GLN A 199 -0.45 -5.20 36.27
C GLN A 199 -1.32 -3.95 36.29
N ARG A 200 -2.03 -3.76 37.39
CA ARG A 200 -2.82 -2.56 37.65
C ARG A 200 -1.92 -1.53 38.31
N SER A 201 -1.73 -0.38 37.67
CA SER A 201 -0.92 0.71 38.18
C SER A 201 -1.57 2.06 37.88
N ASP A 202 -1.33 3.02 38.76
CA ASP A 202 -1.64 4.43 38.52
C ASP A 202 -0.45 5.04 37.77
N VAL A 203 -0.74 5.69 36.64
CA VAL A 203 0.25 6.19 35.68
C VAL A 203 0.09 7.70 35.55
N ASP A 204 1.10 8.44 36.01
CA ASP A 204 1.22 9.89 35.83
C ASP A 204 2.54 10.16 35.11
N VAL A 205 2.47 10.35 33.79
CA VAL A 205 3.65 10.55 32.96
C VAL A 205 3.51 11.87 32.22
N THR A 206 4.56 12.68 32.26
CA THR A 206 4.63 13.95 31.54
C THR A 206 5.89 14.02 30.72
N PHE A 207 5.74 14.17 29.41
CA PHE A 207 6.85 14.44 28.50
C PHE A 207 6.80 15.89 28.04
N THR A 208 7.92 16.59 28.18
CA THR A 208 8.07 17.98 27.74
C THR A 208 9.09 18.03 26.62
N VAL A 209 8.68 18.43 25.42
CA VAL A 209 9.59 18.68 24.30
C VAL A 209 9.87 20.17 24.22
N LEU A 210 11.13 20.55 24.26
CA LEU A 210 11.59 21.94 24.13
C LEU A 210 12.29 22.14 22.79
N GLY A 211 12.16 23.32 22.20
CA GLY A 211 12.87 23.75 21.00
C GLY A 211 12.21 23.37 19.68
N LEU A 212 11.37 22.33 19.66
CA LEU A 212 10.63 21.87 18.48
C LEU A 212 9.14 21.68 18.80
N THR A 213 8.32 21.71 17.76
CA THR A 213 6.87 21.45 17.77
C THR A 213 6.54 20.43 16.69
N GLU A 214 5.31 19.89 16.69
CA GLU A 214 4.85 18.81 15.80
C GLU A 214 5.39 17.42 16.19
N SER A 215 5.58 17.18 17.49
CA SER A 215 5.86 15.83 17.99
C SER A 215 4.57 15.00 17.98
N GLU A 216 4.70 13.71 17.69
CA GLU A 216 3.56 12.82 17.52
C GLU A 216 3.60 11.66 18.52
N VAL A 217 2.44 11.36 19.12
CA VAL A 217 2.20 10.11 19.85
C VAL A 217 1.63 9.09 18.86
N PRO A 218 2.37 8.03 18.48
CA PRO A 218 1.92 7.09 17.47
C PRO A 218 0.66 6.34 17.88
N GLN A 219 -0.18 5.95 16.90
CA GLN A 219 -1.45 5.24 17.16
C GLN A 219 -1.29 3.87 17.88
N TRP A 220 -0.10 3.27 17.82
CA TRP A 220 0.25 2.03 18.52
C TRP A 220 0.82 2.26 19.93
N SER A 221 0.95 3.51 20.38
CA SER A 221 1.29 3.87 21.75
C SER A 221 0.04 3.99 22.63
N LEU A 222 0.23 4.13 23.94
CA LEU A 222 -0.81 4.61 24.84
C LEU A 222 -1.15 6.07 24.49
N PRO A 223 -2.42 6.42 24.21
CA PRO A 223 -2.78 7.79 23.86
C PRO A 223 -2.58 8.73 25.06
N SER A 224 -2.15 9.97 24.79
CA SER A 224 -2.07 11.02 25.81
C SER A 224 -3.47 11.43 26.28
N THR A 225 -3.58 11.81 27.55
CA THR A 225 -4.79 12.39 28.14
C THR A 225 -4.89 13.88 27.89
N ALA A 226 -3.74 14.56 27.80
CA ALA A 226 -3.66 15.97 27.43
C ALA A 226 -2.43 16.26 26.56
N THR A 227 -2.56 17.29 25.72
CA THR A 227 -1.47 17.86 24.95
C THR A 227 -1.58 19.38 24.98
N GLU A 228 -0.53 20.04 25.43
CA GLU A 228 -0.46 21.50 25.54
C GLU A 228 0.69 22.04 24.69
N LEU A 229 0.40 23.08 23.89
CA LEU A 229 1.42 23.78 23.11
C LEU A 229 2.03 24.89 23.96
N LEU A 230 3.35 24.90 24.08
CA LEU A 230 4.13 25.98 24.67
C LEU A 230 4.60 26.95 23.57
N GLU A 231 5.12 28.13 23.94
CA GLU A 231 5.68 29.07 22.96
C GLU A 231 6.83 28.47 22.12
N LYS A 232 7.58 27.52 22.69
CA LYS A 232 8.74 26.86 22.08
C LYS A 232 8.82 25.38 22.46
N GLY A 233 7.70 24.68 22.43
CA GLY A 233 7.66 23.29 22.86
C GLY A 233 6.26 22.73 22.97
N GLU A 234 6.18 21.51 23.47
CA GLU A 234 4.92 20.77 23.62
C GLU A 234 5.00 19.92 24.90
N VAL A 235 3.89 19.82 25.61
CA VAL A 235 3.75 18.96 26.79
C VAL A 235 2.71 17.88 26.48
N PHE A 236 3.07 16.64 26.75
CA PHE A 236 2.20 15.48 26.63
C PHE A 236 2.03 14.85 28.00
N THR A 237 0.79 14.63 28.41
CA THR A 237 0.46 14.05 29.71
C THR A 237 -0.32 12.76 29.53
N TRP A 238 -0.02 11.78 30.37
CA TRP A 238 -0.75 10.54 30.55
C TRP A 238 -1.11 10.45 32.04
N ASP A 239 -2.39 10.58 32.35
CA ASP A 239 -2.92 10.56 33.71
C ASP A 239 -4.04 9.52 33.77
N TYR A 240 -3.69 8.32 34.23
CA TYR A 240 -4.60 7.18 34.25
C TYR A 240 -4.58 6.50 35.62
N ASP A 241 -5.77 6.42 36.23
CA ASP A 241 -5.98 5.62 37.42
C ASP A 241 -6.23 4.15 37.05
N ASN A 242 -5.60 3.24 37.80
CA ASN A 242 -5.92 1.82 37.80
C ASN A 242 -5.82 1.14 36.43
N LEU A 243 -4.83 1.56 35.65
CA LEU A 243 -4.65 1.17 34.27
C LEU A 243 -4.02 -0.23 34.18
N ILE A 244 -4.54 -1.06 33.27
CA ILE A 244 -3.91 -2.31 32.83
C ILE A 244 -3.55 -2.12 31.37
N VAL A 245 -2.25 -2.04 31.06
CA VAL A 245 -1.75 -1.75 29.71
C VAL A 245 -1.05 -2.93 29.06
N ASN A 246 -1.15 -2.95 27.74
CA ASN A 246 -0.32 -3.76 26.85
C ASN A 246 0.47 -2.91 25.85
N ARG A 247 0.49 -1.58 26.03
CA ARG A 247 1.17 -0.61 25.17
C ARG A 247 2.04 0.30 26.01
N ASP A 248 3.18 0.65 25.45
CA ASP A 248 4.14 1.57 26.04
C ASP A 248 3.83 3.02 25.63
N ILE A 249 4.33 3.97 26.41
CA ILE A 249 4.26 5.39 26.07
C ILE A 249 5.40 5.71 25.13
N ARG A 250 5.09 6.31 23.98
CA ARG A 250 6.07 6.61 22.94
C ARG A 250 5.80 7.98 22.34
N LEU A 251 6.87 8.75 22.22
CA LEU A 251 6.88 10.05 21.58
C LEU A 251 7.87 10.03 20.42
N VAL A 252 7.39 10.41 19.24
CA VAL A 252 8.22 10.58 18.04
C VAL A 252 8.41 12.07 17.83
N LEU A 253 9.67 12.49 17.77
CA LEU A 253 10.02 13.89 17.56
C LEU A 253 9.84 14.26 16.08
N PRO A 254 9.55 15.53 15.78
CA PRO A 254 9.37 15.99 14.41
C PRO A 254 10.66 15.76 13.61
N SER A 255 10.54 15.25 12.39
CA SER A 255 11.67 14.97 11.51
C SER A 255 11.76 15.98 10.38
N ARG A 256 12.93 16.61 10.19
CA ARG A 256 13.20 17.45 9.02
C ARG A 256 13.96 16.66 7.95
N LEU A 257 13.23 15.82 7.21
CA LEU A 257 13.85 15.00 6.17
C LEU A 257 14.55 15.88 5.11
N SER A 258 15.79 15.55 4.76
CA SER A 258 16.49 16.12 3.61
C SER A 258 15.89 15.61 2.29
N PHE A 259 16.35 16.15 1.14
CA PHE A 259 15.94 15.67 -0.18
C PHE A 259 16.15 14.16 -0.31
N ALA A 260 17.35 13.70 0.05
CA ALA A 260 17.76 12.30 0.05
C ALA A 260 16.81 11.44 0.90
N GLN A 261 16.51 11.88 2.12
CA GLN A 261 15.63 11.17 3.04
C GLN A 261 14.17 11.13 2.58
N ARG A 262 13.66 12.21 1.97
CA ARG A 262 12.32 12.21 1.38
C ARG A 262 12.19 11.19 0.24
N VAL A 263 13.18 11.16 -0.65
CA VAL A 263 13.17 10.20 -1.78
C VAL A 263 13.32 8.77 -1.28
N ALA A 264 14.20 8.52 -0.30
CA ALA A 264 14.37 7.20 0.31
C ALA A 264 13.09 6.70 1.00
N LYS A 265 12.36 7.58 1.72
CA LYS A 265 11.10 7.23 2.39
C LYS A 265 10.02 6.75 1.41
N LEU A 266 10.02 7.26 0.18
CA LEU A 266 9.03 6.95 -0.86
C LEU A 266 9.54 5.92 -1.88
N GLN A 267 10.68 5.29 -1.62
CA GLN A 267 11.35 4.44 -2.59
C GLN A 267 10.48 3.26 -3.05
N ASP A 268 9.83 2.57 -2.12
CA ASP A 268 8.98 1.41 -2.45
C ASP A 268 7.79 1.83 -3.33
N ASP A 269 7.21 2.99 -3.05
CA ASP A 269 6.12 3.57 -3.84
C ASP A 269 6.60 3.95 -5.25
N PHE A 270 7.79 4.56 -5.36
CA PHE A 270 8.39 4.86 -6.66
C PHE A 270 8.78 3.61 -7.44
N LEU A 271 9.23 2.55 -6.77
CA LEU A 271 9.57 1.28 -7.41
C LEU A 271 8.32 0.63 -8.01
N ASN A 272 7.21 0.61 -7.26
CA ASN A 272 5.92 0.15 -7.73
C ASN A 272 5.44 0.98 -8.93
N LEU A 273 5.54 2.30 -8.84
CA LEU A 273 5.20 3.20 -9.94
C LEU A 273 6.08 2.98 -11.17
N ALA A 274 7.39 2.78 -10.99
CA ALA A 274 8.33 2.52 -12.08
C ALA A 274 8.07 1.19 -12.80
N MET A 275 7.65 0.16 -12.06
CA MET A 275 7.22 -1.11 -12.64
C MET A 275 5.93 -0.96 -13.47
N LEU A 276 4.98 -0.14 -13.01
CA LEU A 276 3.70 0.09 -13.68
C LEU A 276 3.78 1.10 -14.84
N ALA A 277 4.76 2.00 -14.83
CA ALA A 277 4.89 3.09 -15.80
C ALA A 277 4.83 2.64 -17.28
N PRO A 278 5.52 1.57 -17.73
CA PRO A 278 5.41 1.10 -19.11
C PRO A 278 3.99 0.67 -19.50
N PHE A 279 3.28 -0.01 -18.58
CA PHE A 279 1.91 -0.42 -18.79
C PHE A 279 0.97 0.80 -18.87
N LEU A 280 1.12 1.76 -17.95
CA LEU A 280 0.30 2.99 -17.93
C LEU A 280 0.52 3.84 -19.18
N VAL A 281 1.77 4.02 -19.63
CA VAL A 281 2.09 4.75 -20.87
C VAL A 281 1.52 4.01 -22.09
N GLY A 282 1.72 2.69 -22.17
CA GLY A 282 1.19 1.88 -23.27
C GLY A 282 -0.34 1.93 -23.35
N MET A 283 -1.03 1.79 -22.22
CA MET A 283 -2.48 1.90 -22.12
C MET A 283 -2.99 3.31 -22.45
N ALA A 284 -2.30 4.36 -22.01
CA ALA A 284 -2.65 5.74 -22.36
C ALA A 284 -2.53 5.97 -23.88
N LEU A 285 -1.50 5.43 -24.53
CA LEU A 285 -1.33 5.51 -25.98
C LEU A 285 -2.39 4.71 -26.74
N ALA A 286 -2.69 3.48 -26.30
CA ALA A 286 -3.75 2.67 -26.89
C ALA A 286 -5.11 3.36 -26.77
N SER A 287 -5.39 3.96 -25.62
CA SER A 287 -6.61 4.73 -25.37
C SER A 287 -6.69 5.99 -26.21
N LEU A 288 -5.56 6.70 -26.37
CA LEU A 288 -5.47 7.85 -27.27
C LEU A 288 -5.72 7.44 -28.72
N ALA A 289 -5.19 6.30 -29.15
CA ALA A 289 -5.43 5.77 -30.49
C ALA A 289 -6.91 5.40 -30.70
N ALA A 290 -7.54 4.76 -29.72
CA ALA A 290 -8.97 4.47 -29.74
C ALA A 290 -9.78 5.78 -29.81
N LEU A 291 -9.48 6.77 -28.97
CA LEU A 291 -10.14 8.09 -28.98
C LEU A 291 -10.02 8.78 -30.35
N CYS A 292 -8.83 8.74 -30.96
CA CYS A 292 -8.60 9.34 -32.27
C CYS A 292 -9.34 8.59 -33.38
N HIS A 293 -9.38 7.24 -33.33
CA HIS A 293 -10.16 6.43 -34.25
C HIS A 293 -11.67 6.68 -34.12
N LEU A 294 -12.18 6.81 -32.89
CA LEU A 294 -13.57 7.17 -32.61
C LEU A 294 -13.92 8.58 -33.11
N SER A 295 -12.95 9.51 -33.12
CA SER A 295 -13.14 10.92 -33.50
C SER A 295 -12.83 11.21 -34.99
N ASP A 296 -12.54 10.18 -35.80
CA ASP A 296 -12.08 10.29 -37.19
C ASP A 296 -10.84 11.21 -37.36
N VAL A 297 -9.96 11.21 -36.36
CA VAL A 297 -8.70 11.96 -36.38
C VAL A 297 -7.57 10.99 -36.72
N ARG A 298 -6.91 11.22 -37.86
CA ARG A 298 -5.77 10.41 -38.29
C ARG A 298 -4.46 11.01 -37.76
N LEU A 299 -3.97 10.48 -36.65
CA LEU A 299 -2.62 10.74 -36.17
C LEU A 299 -1.62 9.77 -36.82
N GLN A 300 -0.43 10.26 -37.15
CA GLN A 300 0.66 9.42 -37.62
C GLN A 300 1.34 8.73 -36.43
N LEU A 301 1.91 7.53 -36.66
CA LEU A 301 2.62 6.77 -35.61
C LEU A 301 3.69 7.59 -34.86
N PRO A 302 4.53 8.42 -35.52
CA PRO A 302 5.50 9.25 -34.81
C PRO A 302 4.88 10.21 -33.79
N SER A 303 3.67 10.71 -34.05
CA SER A 303 2.96 11.59 -33.11
C SER A 303 2.52 10.84 -31.85
N TYR A 304 2.08 9.59 -31.98
CA TYR A 304 1.78 8.75 -30.82
C TYR A 304 3.04 8.45 -30.00
N LEU A 305 4.14 8.09 -30.65
CA LEU A 305 5.39 7.78 -29.95
C LEU A 305 5.99 9.01 -29.27
N LEU A 306 5.96 10.18 -29.93
CA LEU A 306 6.43 11.42 -29.30
C LEU A 306 5.55 11.83 -28.11
N THR A 307 4.24 11.59 -28.21
CA THR A 307 3.33 11.73 -27.06
C THR A 307 3.72 10.77 -25.94
N GLY A 308 4.00 9.51 -26.27
CA GLY A 308 4.43 8.49 -25.32
C GLY A 308 5.70 8.88 -24.58
N LEU A 309 6.67 9.48 -25.29
CA LEU A 309 7.89 10.02 -24.68
C LEU A 309 7.57 11.16 -23.72
N GLY A 310 6.68 12.09 -24.10
CA GLY A 310 6.19 13.15 -23.22
C GLY A 310 5.53 12.61 -21.95
N LEU A 311 4.67 11.58 -22.09
CA LEU A 311 4.05 10.91 -20.94
C LEU A 311 5.07 10.19 -20.07
N ALA A 312 6.08 9.55 -20.65
CA ALA A 312 7.13 8.85 -19.90
C ALA A 312 8.00 9.80 -19.06
N LEU A 313 8.14 11.08 -19.44
CA LEU A 313 8.85 12.09 -18.66
C LEU A 313 8.14 12.48 -17.35
N PHE A 314 6.85 12.18 -17.20
CA PHE A 314 6.09 12.45 -15.98
C PHE A 314 6.69 11.76 -14.76
N TYR A 315 7.05 10.49 -14.87
CA TYR A 315 7.52 9.68 -13.75
C TYR A 315 8.85 10.17 -13.15
N PRO A 316 9.94 10.38 -13.93
CA PRO A 316 11.18 10.92 -13.37
C PRO A 316 10.99 12.35 -12.83
N LEU A 317 10.17 13.19 -13.48
CA LEU A 317 9.87 14.54 -12.98
C LEU A 317 9.15 14.48 -11.63
N LEU A 318 8.18 13.58 -11.47
CA LEU A 318 7.45 13.37 -10.22
C LEU A 318 8.36 12.91 -9.09
N THR A 319 9.23 11.91 -9.34
CA THR A 319 10.20 11.43 -8.34
C THR A 319 11.12 12.56 -7.88
N PHE A 320 11.62 13.37 -8.80
CA PHE A 320 12.51 14.48 -8.45
C PHE A 320 11.79 15.59 -7.67
N LEU A 321 10.59 16.01 -8.12
CA LEU A 321 9.80 17.02 -7.41
C LEU A 321 9.39 16.55 -6.00
N SER A 322 9.11 15.27 -5.81
CA SER A 322 8.74 14.70 -4.49
C SER A 322 9.89 14.71 -3.48
N GLY A 323 11.15 14.81 -3.93
CA GLY A 323 12.28 15.05 -3.04
C GLY A 323 12.34 16.51 -2.56
N LEU A 324 11.79 17.45 -3.34
CA LEU A 324 11.83 18.89 -3.07
C LEU A 324 10.60 19.41 -2.32
N MET A 325 9.44 18.80 -2.51
CA MET A 325 8.17 19.23 -1.92
C MET A 325 7.25 18.04 -1.60
N ASP A 326 6.12 18.33 -0.96
CA ASP A 326 5.09 17.32 -0.68
C ASP A 326 4.66 16.56 -1.96
N VAL A 327 4.41 15.25 -1.82
CA VAL A 327 4.11 14.35 -2.94
C VAL A 327 2.88 14.79 -3.72
N ILE A 328 1.85 15.32 -3.05
CA ILE A 328 0.62 15.76 -3.69
C ILE A 328 0.91 17.01 -4.54
N LEU A 329 1.66 17.97 -3.99
CA LEU A 329 2.08 19.17 -4.74
C LEU A 329 3.00 18.82 -5.92
N ALA A 330 3.95 17.91 -5.71
CA ALA A 330 4.85 17.39 -6.75
C ALA A 330 4.06 16.72 -7.88
N ALA A 331 3.07 15.88 -7.55
CA ALA A 331 2.20 15.24 -8.51
C ALA A 331 1.34 16.23 -9.29
N MET A 332 0.74 17.22 -8.62
CA MET A 332 -0.04 18.26 -9.30
C MET A 332 0.83 19.06 -10.28
N LEU A 333 2.04 19.46 -9.87
CA LEU A 333 2.95 20.23 -10.71
C LEU A 333 3.48 19.40 -11.89
N ALA A 334 3.92 18.16 -11.66
CA ALA A 334 4.35 17.25 -12.72
C ALA A 334 3.21 16.97 -13.71
N TRP A 335 2.00 16.73 -13.21
CA TRP A 335 0.81 16.51 -14.03
C TRP A 335 0.50 17.73 -14.88
N LEU A 336 0.51 18.93 -14.30
CA LEU A 336 0.23 20.17 -15.01
C LEU A 336 1.25 20.43 -16.12
N LEU A 337 2.56 20.30 -15.81
CA LEU A 337 3.64 20.55 -16.77
C LEU A 337 3.61 19.56 -17.95
N VAL A 338 3.50 18.26 -17.65
CA VAL A 338 3.47 17.23 -18.71
C VAL A 338 2.17 17.26 -19.49
N SER A 339 1.03 17.47 -18.82
CA SER A 339 -0.26 17.59 -19.50
C SER A 339 -0.29 18.80 -20.42
N ALA A 340 0.20 19.96 -19.98
CA ALA A 340 0.29 21.17 -20.80
C ALA A 340 1.17 20.92 -22.04
N LEU A 341 2.34 20.29 -21.87
CA LEU A 341 3.25 19.94 -22.96
C LEU A 341 2.58 19.02 -23.99
N VAL A 342 1.96 17.92 -23.53
CA VAL A 342 1.33 16.91 -24.38
C VAL A 342 0.10 17.47 -25.09
N VAL A 343 -0.76 18.21 -24.38
CA VAL A 343 -1.95 18.84 -24.98
C VAL A 343 -1.54 19.87 -26.03
N LEU A 344 -0.57 20.72 -25.74
CA LEU A 344 -0.08 21.74 -26.68
C LEU A 344 0.55 21.09 -27.93
N PHE A 345 1.32 20.01 -27.75
CA PHE A 345 1.84 19.23 -28.86
C PHE A 345 0.74 18.63 -29.73
N LEU A 346 -0.24 17.95 -29.12
CA LEU A 346 -1.32 17.28 -29.85
C LEU A 346 -2.28 18.28 -30.51
N GLN A 347 -2.57 19.42 -29.87
CA GLN A 347 -3.36 20.49 -30.47
C GLN A 347 -2.69 21.04 -31.72
N ARG A 348 -1.36 21.22 -31.70
CA ARG A 348 -0.62 21.63 -32.90
C ARG A 348 -0.55 20.54 -33.96
N ALA A 349 -0.40 19.28 -33.56
CA ALA A 349 -0.31 18.16 -34.50
C ALA A 349 -1.65 17.85 -35.21
N THR A 350 -2.78 18.02 -34.52
CA THR A 350 -4.12 17.71 -35.04
C THR A 350 -4.86 18.90 -35.63
N GLY A 351 -4.47 20.13 -35.27
CA GLY A 351 -5.11 21.37 -35.73
C GLY A 351 -6.53 21.59 -35.20
N ARG A 352 -6.99 20.77 -34.24
CA ARG A 352 -8.41 20.69 -33.85
C ARG A 352 -8.58 20.83 -32.33
N ARG A 353 -9.13 21.97 -31.87
CA ARG A 353 -9.37 22.25 -30.43
C ARG A 353 -10.30 21.23 -29.75
N GLN A 354 -11.23 20.63 -30.50
CA GLN A 354 -12.23 19.69 -29.94
C GLN A 354 -11.62 18.39 -29.38
N VAL A 355 -10.45 17.96 -29.85
CA VAL A 355 -9.81 16.73 -29.34
C VAL A 355 -9.16 16.96 -27.97
N GLY A 356 -8.92 18.22 -27.60
CA GLY A 356 -8.27 18.59 -26.34
C GLY A 356 -9.02 18.14 -25.10
N GLY A 357 -10.35 18.12 -25.12
CA GLY A 357 -11.15 17.69 -23.97
C GLY A 357 -10.97 16.21 -23.64
N GLY A 358 -11.07 15.33 -24.65
CA GLY A 358 -10.85 13.89 -24.46
C GLY A 358 -9.39 13.57 -24.10
N MET A 359 -8.42 14.32 -24.64
CA MET A 359 -7.01 14.17 -24.27
C MET A 359 -6.75 14.56 -22.81
N ALA A 360 -7.25 15.71 -22.37
CA ALA A 360 -7.12 16.16 -20.98
C ALA A 360 -7.76 15.16 -20.00
N TRP A 361 -8.90 14.58 -20.38
CA TRP A 361 -9.55 13.50 -19.61
C TRP A 361 -8.67 12.26 -19.45
N LEU A 362 -8.08 11.77 -20.55
CA LEU A 362 -7.15 10.62 -20.48
C LEU A 362 -5.92 10.94 -19.62
N LEU A 363 -5.37 12.15 -19.73
CA LEU A 363 -4.24 12.58 -18.90
C LEU A 363 -4.60 12.65 -17.42
N LEU A 364 -5.79 13.15 -17.08
CA LEU A 364 -6.29 13.15 -15.71
C LEU A 364 -6.40 11.73 -15.14
N ILE A 365 -6.89 10.77 -15.93
CA ILE A 365 -7.02 9.38 -15.48
C ILE A 365 -5.65 8.71 -15.32
N PHE A 366 -4.81 8.73 -16.36
CA PHE A 366 -3.56 7.97 -16.36
C PHE A 366 -2.46 8.63 -15.53
N LEU A 367 -2.21 9.93 -15.69
CA LEU A 367 -1.16 10.63 -14.95
C LEU A 367 -1.66 11.14 -13.59
N GLY A 368 -2.96 11.41 -13.46
CA GLY A 368 -3.56 11.80 -12.19
C GLY A 368 -3.98 10.57 -11.38
N CYS A 369 -5.18 10.03 -11.62
CA CYS A 369 -5.79 9.00 -10.77
C CYS A 369 -4.91 7.74 -10.61
N PHE A 370 -4.40 7.16 -11.70
CA PHE A 370 -3.62 5.92 -11.61
C PHE A 370 -2.23 6.16 -11.00
N SER A 371 -1.46 7.13 -11.48
CA SER A 371 -0.13 7.40 -10.92
C SER A 371 -0.17 7.94 -9.49
N LEU A 372 -1.11 8.83 -9.14
CA LEU A 372 -1.25 9.31 -7.75
C LEU A 372 -1.81 8.21 -6.84
N GLY A 373 -2.67 7.35 -7.38
CA GLY A 373 -3.17 6.17 -6.69
C GLY A 373 -2.04 5.26 -6.20
N THR A 374 -0.95 5.10 -6.96
CA THR A 374 0.17 4.28 -6.49
C THR A 374 1.00 4.91 -5.38
N LEU A 375 0.98 6.24 -5.23
CA LEU A 375 1.82 6.99 -4.28
C LEU A 375 1.09 7.43 -3.00
N THR A 376 -0.20 7.14 -2.89
CA THR A 376 -1.03 7.61 -1.78
C THR A 376 -1.68 6.45 -1.04
N PRO A 377 -2.00 6.60 0.26
CA PRO A 377 -2.70 5.57 1.02
C PRO A 377 -4.10 5.25 0.45
N TRP A 378 -4.65 6.13 -0.39
CA TRP A 378 -5.94 6.02 -1.06
C TRP A 378 -5.89 5.20 -2.35
N ARG A 379 -4.87 4.34 -2.52
CA ARG A 379 -4.60 3.58 -3.74
C ARG A 379 -5.83 2.89 -4.33
N GLY A 380 -6.55 2.13 -3.50
CA GLY A 380 -7.75 1.41 -3.94
C GLY A 380 -8.80 2.36 -4.51
N LEU A 381 -9.11 3.44 -3.78
CA LEU A 381 -10.12 4.41 -4.17
C LEU A 381 -9.76 5.11 -5.49
N LEU A 382 -8.54 5.64 -5.62
CA LEU A 382 -8.13 6.36 -6.82
C LEU A 382 -8.05 5.46 -8.05
N MET A 383 -7.64 4.20 -7.89
CA MET A 383 -7.64 3.21 -8.97
C MET A 383 -9.06 2.85 -9.41
N THR A 384 -9.98 2.63 -8.47
CA THR A 384 -11.38 2.33 -8.80
C THR A 384 -12.07 3.52 -9.47
N VAL A 385 -11.89 4.74 -8.93
CA VAL A 385 -12.44 5.96 -9.52
C VAL A 385 -11.86 6.17 -10.91
N GLY A 386 -10.53 6.08 -11.09
CA GLY A 386 -9.88 6.19 -12.39
C GLY A 386 -10.41 5.16 -13.40
N GLY A 387 -10.63 3.91 -12.97
CA GLY A 387 -11.20 2.85 -13.78
C GLY A 387 -12.66 3.11 -14.20
N LEU A 388 -13.49 3.58 -13.28
CA LEU A 388 -14.88 3.96 -13.56
C LEU A 388 -14.95 5.13 -14.54
N LEU A 389 -14.13 6.17 -14.34
CA LEU A 389 -14.04 7.32 -15.25
C LEU A 389 -13.54 6.88 -16.64
N PHE A 390 -12.58 5.96 -16.69
CA PHE A 390 -12.06 5.40 -17.93
C PHE A 390 -13.16 4.65 -18.71
N VAL A 391 -13.78 3.64 -18.10
CA VAL A 391 -14.81 2.82 -18.74
C VAL A 391 -16.04 3.66 -19.09
N GLY A 392 -16.53 4.47 -18.15
CA GLY A 392 -17.68 5.35 -18.38
C GLY A 392 -17.45 6.35 -19.51
N GLY A 393 -16.24 6.93 -19.58
CA GLY A 393 -15.85 7.84 -20.66
C GLY A 393 -15.87 7.15 -22.04
N PHE A 394 -15.32 5.94 -22.15
CA PHE A 394 -15.35 5.17 -23.40
C PHE A 394 -16.76 4.69 -23.78
N MET A 395 -17.58 4.27 -22.81
CA MET A 395 -18.99 3.93 -23.06
C MET A 395 -19.77 5.13 -23.59
N GLN A 396 -19.57 6.32 -23.00
CA GLN A 396 -20.22 7.54 -23.47
C GLN A 396 -19.76 7.95 -24.87
N LEU A 397 -18.46 7.82 -25.17
CA LEU A 397 -17.92 8.08 -26.50
C LEU A 397 -18.47 7.09 -27.53
N TYR A 398 -18.58 5.81 -27.18
CA TYR A 398 -19.14 4.78 -28.04
C TYR A 398 -20.63 5.02 -28.30
N ALA A 399 -21.43 5.33 -27.27
CA ALA A 399 -22.86 5.59 -27.38
C ALA A 399 -23.19 6.84 -28.23
N ARG A 400 -22.26 7.79 -28.34
CA ARG A 400 -22.43 8.98 -29.19
C ARG A 400 -22.18 8.72 -30.67
N ARG A 401 -21.73 7.52 -31.06
CA ARG A 401 -21.59 7.20 -32.49
C ARG A 401 -22.98 7.15 -33.14
N PRO A 402 -23.16 7.80 -34.30
CA PRO A 402 -24.39 7.65 -35.06
C PRO A 402 -24.56 6.16 -35.39
N PRO A 403 -25.78 5.59 -35.26
CA PRO A 403 -26.03 4.22 -35.66
C PRO A 403 -25.60 4.05 -37.11
N VAL A 404 -24.85 2.99 -37.39
CA VAL A 404 -24.53 2.61 -38.77
C VAL A 404 -25.88 2.32 -39.41
N LEU A 405 -26.33 3.20 -40.31
CA LEU A 405 -27.49 2.93 -41.14
C LEU A 405 -27.16 1.66 -41.91
N GLU A 406 -27.82 0.55 -41.56
CA GLU A 406 -27.75 -0.66 -42.37
C GLU A 406 -28.05 -0.24 -43.81
N PRO A 407 -27.20 -0.62 -44.78
CA PRO A 407 -27.44 -0.29 -46.16
C PRO A 407 -28.84 -0.83 -46.49
N VAL A 408 -29.76 0.07 -46.79
CA VAL A 408 -31.10 -0.27 -47.26
C VAL A 408 -30.89 -1.33 -48.34
N PRO A 409 -31.46 -2.55 -48.18
CA PRO A 409 -31.25 -3.63 -49.14
C PRO A 409 -31.55 -3.06 -50.52
N ALA A 410 -30.57 -3.16 -51.43
CA ALA A 410 -30.73 -2.64 -52.77
C ALA A 410 -32.04 -3.19 -53.34
N PRO A 411 -32.90 -2.36 -53.95
CA PRO A 411 -34.16 -2.84 -54.51
C PRO A 411 -33.82 -4.00 -55.41
N GLU A 412 -34.35 -5.18 -55.08
CA GLU A 412 -34.17 -6.38 -55.87
C GLU A 412 -34.52 -6.03 -57.33
N PRO A 413 -33.65 -6.35 -58.31
CA PRO A 413 -33.95 -6.10 -59.70
C PRO A 413 -35.29 -6.77 -60.02
N LEU A 414 -36.25 -5.98 -60.53
CA LEU A 414 -37.57 -6.46 -60.95
C LEU A 414 -37.38 -7.63 -61.92
N ILE A 415 -37.53 -8.85 -61.41
CA ILE A 415 -37.62 -10.05 -62.22
C ILE A 415 -38.98 -9.96 -62.93
N VAL A 416 -38.95 -9.68 -64.23
CA VAL A 416 -40.11 -9.82 -65.11
C VAL A 416 -40.45 -11.30 -65.15
N VAL A 417 -41.53 -11.68 -64.47
CA VAL A 417 -42.08 -13.04 -64.42
C VAL A 417 -42.71 -13.36 -65.78
N PRO A 418 -42.20 -14.34 -66.56
CA PRO A 418 -42.93 -14.92 -67.68
C PRO A 418 -43.95 -15.94 -67.17
N GLU A 419 -45.08 -16.01 -67.87
CA GLU A 419 -46.21 -16.91 -67.67
C GLU A 419 -45.80 -18.41 -67.58
N PRO A 420 -46.45 -19.23 -66.72
CA PRO A 420 -45.85 -20.43 -66.14
C PRO A 420 -45.86 -21.65 -67.06
N ALA A 421 -44.71 -22.32 -67.15
CA ALA A 421 -44.61 -23.73 -67.55
C ALA A 421 -44.91 -24.62 -66.33
N PRO A 422 -45.47 -25.83 -66.52
CA PRO A 422 -45.91 -26.69 -65.42
C PRO A 422 -44.74 -27.07 -64.51
N GLU A 423 -44.93 -26.75 -63.24
CA GLU A 423 -44.01 -26.93 -62.13
C GLU A 423 -43.78 -28.43 -61.85
N PRO A 424 -42.52 -28.92 -61.85
CA PRO A 424 -42.23 -30.26 -61.36
C PRO A 424 -42.51 -30.34 -59.87
N GLU A 425 -43.16 -31.45 -59.50
CA GLU A 425 -43.55 -31.84 -58.16
C GLU A 425 -42.44 -31.57 -57.13
N PRO A 426 -42.72 -30.87 -56.01
CA PRO A 426 -41.71 -30.43 -55.07
C PRO A 426 -40.98 -31.61 -54.44
N GLU A 427 -39.65 -31.59 -54.49
CA GLU A 427 -38.81 -32.46 -53.67
C GLU A 427 -39.21 -32.28 -52.19
N PRO A 428 -39.48 -33.36 -51.46
CA PRO A 428 -39.94 -33.28 -50.08
C PRO A 428 -38.87 -32.58 -49.23
N GLU A 429 -39.29 -31.51 -48.54
CA GLU A 429 -38.44 -30.79 -47.60
C GLU A 429 -37.75 -31.78 -46.62
N PRO A 430 -36.44 -31.62 -46.36
CA PRO A 430 -35.75 -32.48 -45.42
C PRO A 430 -36.42 -32.34 -44.05
N VAL A 431 -36.93 -33.45 -43.54
CA VAL A 431 -37.65 -33.53 -42.27
C VAL A 431 -36.73 -33.02 -41.16
N GLY A 432 -37.01 -31.81 -40.66
CA GLY A 432 -36.23 -31.18 -39.61
C GLY A 432 -36.23 -31.99 -38.32
N TYR A 433 -35.11 -31.99 -37.61
CA TYR A 433 -34.94 -32.71 -36.35
C TYR A 433 -35.78 -32.06 -35.25
N HIS A 434 -36.42 -32.84 -34.39
CA HIS A 434 -37.13 -32.34 -33.23
C HIS A 434 -36.65 -33.04 -31.96
N CYS A 435 -36.51 -32.28 -30.87
CA CYS A 435 -36.14 -32.81 -29.58
C CYS A 435 -37.24 -33.77 -29.06
N PRO A 436 -36.92 -35.01 -28.67
CA PRO A 436 -37.93 -35.99 -28.26
C PRO A 436 -38.57 -35.64 -26.91
N ARG A 437 -37.92 -34.79 -26.12
CA ARG A 437 -38.41 -34.40 -24.80
C ARG A 437 -39.36 -33.20 -24.84
N CYS A 438 -39.09 -32.21 -25.70
CA CYS A 438 -39.86 -30.96 -25.74
C CYS A 438 -40.45 -30.59 -27.11
N GLY A 439 -40.15 -31.35 -28.16
CA GLY A 439 -40.66 -31.12 -29.51
C GLY A 439 -40.01 -29.96 -30.27
N CYS A 440 -39.03 -29.27 -29.70
CA CYS A 440 -38.38 -28.12 -30.33
C CYS A 440 -37.51 -28.56 -31.53
N SER A 441 -37.52 -27.79 -32.63
CA SER A 441 -36.68 -28.04 -33.79
C SER A 441 -35.20 -27.86 -33.48
N LEU A 442 -34.36 -28.80 -33.92
CA LEU A 442 -32.92 -28.79 -33.72
C LEU A 442 -32.22 -28.60 -35.08
N ALA A 443 -31.17 -27.79 -35.11
CA ALA A 443 -30.24 -27.77 -36.23
C ALA A 443 -29.26 -28.95 -36.11
N ASP A 444 -28.76 -29.42 -37.26
CA ASP A 444 -27.94 -30.65 -37.39
C ASP A 444 -26.62 -30.63 -36.58
N ASP A 445 -26.20 -29.48 -36.06
CA ASP A 445 -24.93 -29.27 -35.35
C ASP A 445 -25.06 -29.14 -33.82
N HIS A 446 -26.27 -29.25 -33.26
CA HIS A 446 -26.46 -29.11 -31.81
C HIS A 446 -26.28 -30.43 -31.08
N HIS A 447 -25.32 -30.48 -30.15
CA HIS A 447 -25.08 -31.60 -29.21
C HIS A 447 -26.07 -31.63 -28.02
N PHE A 448 -26.75 -30.51 -27.75
CA PHE A 448 -27.76 -30.38 -26.71
C PHE A 448 -28.94 -29.56 -27.22
N CYS A 449 -30.16 -29.91 -26.81
CA CYS A 449 -31.34 -29.10 -27.12
C CYS A 449 -31.27 -27.76 -26.37
N PRO A 450 -31.27 -26.60 -27.08
CA PRO A 450 -31.11 -25.30 -26.44
C PRO A 450 -32.30 -24.94 -25.52
N ASN A 451 -33.45 -25.58 -25.70
CA ASN A 451 -34.64 -25.31 -24.89
C ASN A 451 -34.69 -26.13 -23.58
N CYS A 452 -34.28 -27.40 -23.60
CA CYS A 452 -34.45 -28.28 -22.42
C CYS A 452 -33.16 -28.93 -21.90
N GLY A 453 -32.02 -28.67 -22.54
CA GLY A 453 -30.71 -29.22 -22.16
C GLY A 453 -30.56 -30.72 -22.37
N TYR A 454 -31.47 -31.38 -23.10
CA TYR A 454 -31.38 -32.81 -23.39
C TYR A 454 -30.30 -33.09 -24.44
N GLU A 455 -29.43 -34.05 -24.15
CA GLU A 455 -28.29 -34.45 -24.98
C GLU A 455 -28.77 -35.23 -26.23
N THR A 456 -28.26 -34.84 -27.39
CA THR A 456 -28.73 -35.32 -28.71
C THR A 456 -27.73 -36.24 -29.40
N GLU A 457 -26.67 -36.67 -28.71
CA GLU A 457 -25.59 -37.48 -29.30
C GLU A 457 -26.00 -38.91 -29.67
N ASN A 458 -27.12 -39.41 -29.15
CA ASN A 458 -27.56 -40.80 -29.33
C ASN A 458 -28.60 -41.00 -30.44
N PHE A 459 -28.59 -40.15 -31.48
CA PHE A 459 -29.44 -40.35 -32.66
C PHE A 459 -28.72 -41.17 -33.72
N SER A 460 -29.22 -42.39 -33.98
CA SER A 460 -28.69 -43.25 -35.04
C SER A 460 -29.64 -43.29 -36.24
N PRO A 461 -29.16 -43.09 -37.48
CA PRO A 461 -29.97 -43.32 -38.68
C PRO A 461 -30.29 -44.81 -38.82
N CYS A 462 -31.54 -45.14 -39.14
CA CYS A 462 -31.90 -46.49 -39.52
C CYS A 462 -31.21 -46.83 -40.85
N LEU A 463 -30.36 -47.86 -40.86
CA LEU A 463 -29.64 -48.31 -42.06
C LEU A 463 -30.57 -48.67 -43.23
N HIS A 464 -31.82 -49.03 -42.94
CA HIS A 464 -32.75 -49.49 -43.98
C HIS A 464 -33.58 -48.36 -44.61
N CYS A 465 -33.98 -47.34 -43.85
CA CYS A 465 -34.87 -46.27 -44.35
C CYS A 465 -34.35 -44.85 -44.13
N GLY A 466 -33.17 -44.69 -43.53
CA GLY A 466 -32.57 -43.39 -43.22
C GLY A 466 -33.24 -42.63 -42.07
N TYR A 467 -34.34 -43.13 -41.50
CA TYR A 467 -35.02 -42.47 -40.39
C TYR A 467 -34.12 -42.43 -39.15
N LYS A 468 -33.73 -41.23 -38.72
CA LYS A 468 -32.93 -41.02 -37.51
C LYS A 468 -33.86 -41.03 -36.30
N GLN A 469 -33.61 -41.92 -35.35
CA GLN A 469 -34.32 -41.96 -34.07
C GLN A 469 -33.32 -42.07 -32.93
N PHE A 470 -33.77 -41.70 -31.73
CA PHE A 470 -32.97 -41.86 -30.52
C PHE A 470 -32.84 -43.34 -30.16
N VAL A 471 -31.61 -43.79 -29.94
CA VAL A 471 -31.31 -45.14 -29.44
C VAL A 471 -30.55 -44.98 -28.12
N PRO A 472 -31.14 -45.32 -26.97
CA PRO A 472 -30.47 -45.19 -25.68
C PRO A 472 -29.15 -45.99 -25.67
N ALA A 473 -28.08 -45.41 -25.13
CA ALA A 473 -26.81 -46.13 -24.94
C ALA A 473 -27.06 -47.37 -24.06
N GLY A 474 -26.86 -48.56 -24.63
CA GLY A 474 -27.05 -49.85 -23.94
C GLY A 474 -28.25 -50.69 -24.39
N LEU A 475 -29.04 -50.26 -25.38
CA LEU A 475 -30.06 -51.13 -25.98
C LEU A 475 -29.43 -52.02 -27.07
N GLU A 476 -29.26 -53.32 -26.77
CA GLU A 476 -28.64 -54.27 -27.72
C GLU A 476 -29.51 -54.59 -28.95
N THR A 477 -30.83 -54.40 -28.88
CA THR A 477 -31.75 -54.61 -30.01
C THR A 477 -32.91 -53.62 -30.00
N GLY A 478 -32.79 -52.51 -30.73
CA GLY A 478 -33.89 -51.57 -31.00
C GLY A 478 -34.48 -51.81 -32.39
N HIS A 479 -35.78 -51.54 -32.59
CA HIS A 479 -36.40 -51.55 -33.92
C HIS A 479 -36.73 -50.12 -34.37
N CYS A 480 -36.62 -49.87 -35.68
CA CYS A 480 -36.96 -48.59 -36.29
C CYS A 480 -38.47 -48.34 -36.19
N LEU A 481 -38.86 -47.21 -35.63
CA LEU A 481 -40.26 -46.80 -35.47
C LEU A 481 -40.97 -46.64 -36.82
N ARG A 482 -40.21 -46.34 -37.89
CA ARG A 482 -40.77 -46.12 -39.23
C ARG A 482 -40.93 -47.40 -40.04
N CYS A 483 -39.94 -48.29 -40.04
CA CYS A 483 -39.94 -49.49 -40.90
C CYS A 483 -39.96 -50.82 -40.14
N GLY A 484 -39.84 -50.81 -38.81
CA GLY A 484 -39.85 -52.01 -37.97
C GLY A 484 -38.60 -52.88 -38.06
N GLN A 485 -37.55 -52.49 -38.78
CA GLN A 485 -36.30 -53.25 -38.89
C GLN A 485 -35.36 -52.98 -37.69
N PRO A 486 -34.57 -53.96 -37.23
CA PRO A 486 -33.63 -53.76 -36.13
C PRO A 486 -32.50 -52.79 -36.50
N PHE A 487 -32.03 -51.98 -35.54
CA PHE A 487 -30.77 -51.23 -35.66
C PHE A 487 -29.62 -52.22 -35.44
N ALA A 488 -28.70 -52.29 -36.41
CA ALA A 488 -27.46 -53.05 -36.26
C ALA A 488 -26.39 -52.20 -35.56
#